data_AF-A0A2W7AHL4-F1
#
_entry.id   AF-A0A2W7AHL4-F1
#
_cell.length_a   1.000
_cell.length_b   1.000
_cell.length_c   1.000
_cell.angle_alpha   90.00
_cell.angle_beta   90.00
_cell.angle_gamma   90.00
#
_symmetry.space_group_name_H-M   'P 1'
#
loop_
_entity.id
_entity.type
_entity.pdbx_description
1 polymer ?
#
loop_
_entity_poly.entity_id
_entity_poly.type
_entity_poly.pdbx_seq_one_letter_code
_entity_poly.pdbx_strand_id
1 'polypeptide(L)'
;MNSKEPSFLAENQSVTSLVVQLHNYFHNSYSRDKVVRSTLISQMEAAEGEQVLELQRQLRAIDEELALLGILSDSLSIADRLLHMRSVRRDLGPNSGAYKTHHDQPAQVQDKPA
;
A
#
# COMPACT_ATOMS: atom_id res chain seq x y z
N MET A 1 -12.24 31.65 1.28
CA MET A 1 -11.20 30.96 0.48
C MET A 1 -11.82 29.67 -0.05
N ASN A 2 -12.01 29.55 -1.38
CA ASN A 2 -12.47 28.30 -1.99
C ASN A 2 -11.31 27.30 -1.99
N SER A 3 -11.10 26.58 -0.89
CA SER A 3 -10.24 25.40 -0.92
C SER A 3 -10.97 24.35 -1.76
N LYS A 4 -10.52 24.14 -3.00
CA LYS A 4 -10.95 22.97 -3.79
C LYS A 4 -10.72 21.74 -2.92
N GLU A 5 -11.73 20.89 -2.79
CA GLU A 5 -11.58 19.61 -2.08
C GLU A 5 -10.34 18.88 -2.61
N PRO A 6 -9.57 18.20 -1.73
CA PRO A 6 -8.44 17.39 -2.17
C PRO A 6 -8.90 16.39 -3.24
N SER A 7 -8.34 16.49 -4.44
CA SER A 7 -8.65 15.58 -5.55
C SER A 7 -7.71 14.38 -5.53
N PHE A 8 -8.27 13.18 -5.58
CA PHE A 8 -7.51 11.94 -5.72
C PHE A 8 -7.41 11.56 -7.20
N LEU A 9 -6.18 11.42 -7.70
CA LEU A 9 -5.90 11.32 -9.14
C LEU A 9 -5.86 9.87 -9.68
N ALA A 10 -6.14 8.87 -8.84
CA ALA A 10 -6.19 7.48 -9.31
C ALA A 10 -7.56 7.19 -9.92
N GLU A 11 -7.58 6.96 -11.24
CA GLU A 11 -8.79 6.58 -11.97
C GLU A 11 -9.43 5.33 -11.35
N ASN A 12 -10.76 5.35 -11.20
CA ASN A 12 -11.57 4.23 -10.72
C ASN A 12 -11.22 3.67 -9.32
N GLN A 13 -10.43 4.37 -8.50
CA GLN A 13 -10.13 3.96 -7.13
C GLN A 13 -10.49 5.06 -6.12
N SER A 14 -10.99 4.66 -4.96
CA SER A 14 -11.09 5.55 -3.80
C SER A 14 -9.79 5.50 -3.00
N VAL A 15 -9.50 6.55 -2.21
CA VAL A 15 -8.33 6.56 -1.30
C VAL A 15 -8.39 5.37 -0.35
N THR A 16 -9.57 5.06 0.20
CA THR A 16 -9.73 3.91 1.11
C THR A 16 -9.38 2.59 0.44
N SER A 17 -9.84 2.39 -0.80
CA SER A 17 -9.56 1.17 -1.56
C SER A 17 -8.06 1.03 -1.85
N LEU A 18 -7.40 2.13 -2.25
CA LEU A 18 -5.95 2.11 -2.50
C LEU A 18 -5.17 1.81 -1.22
N VAL A 19 -5.52 2.44 -0.09
CA VAL A 19 -4.84 2.21 1.20
C VAL A 19 -4.92 0.73 1.61
N VAL A 20 -6.10 0.11 1.49
CA VAL A 20 -6.28 -1.32 1.79
C VAL A 20 -5.45 -2.19 0.86
N GLN A 21 -5.48 -1.91 -0.45
CA GLN A 21 -4.71 -2.68 -1.44
C GLN A 21 -3.20 -2.60 -1.19
N LEU A 22 -2.68 -1.39 -0.94
CA LEU A 22 -1.27 -1.19 -0.63
C LEU A 22 -0.89 -1.86 0.70
N HIS A 23 -1.72 -1.72 1.74
CA HIS A 23 -1.48 -2.38 3.03
C HIS A 23 -1.31 -3.89 2.84
N ASN A 24 -2.25 -4.52 2.10
CA ASN A 24 -2.20 -5.95 1.82
C ASN A 24 -0.98 -6.32 0.98
N TYR A 25 -0.63 -5.52 -0.03
CA TYR A 25 0.55 -5.75 -0.86
C TYR A 25 1.84 -5.77 -0.02
N PHE A 26 2.07 -4.74 0.80
CA PHE A 26 3.28 -4.65 1.62
C PHE A 26 3.28 -5.70 2.74
N HIS A 27 2.13 -5.98 3.36
CA HIS A 27 2.01 -7.03 4.37
C HIS A 27 2.34 -8.43 3.82
N ASN A 28 1.83 -8.74 2.63
CA ASN A 28 2.09 -10.02 1.96
C ASN A 28 3.55 -10.13 1.52
N SER A 29 4.13 -9.05 1.00
CA SER A 29 5.54 -8.99 0.61
C SER A 29 6.44 -9.18 1.83
N TYR A 30 6.16 -8.46 2.93
CA TYR A 30 6.87 -8.61 4.19
C TYR A 30 6.81 -10.06 4.73
N SER A 31 5.63 -10.69 4.66
CA SER A 31 5.45 -12.08 5.09
C SER A 31 6.25 -13.05 4.21
N ARG A 32 6.26 -12.85 2.89
CA ARG A 32 7.08 -13.64 1.95
C ARG A 32 8.56 -13.49 2.28
N ASP A 33 9.03 -12.27 2.48
CA ASP A 33 10.47 -12.02 2.65
C ASP A 33 10.98 -12.51 4.02
N LYS A 34 10.11 -12.61 5.03
CA LYS A 34 10.43 -13.35 6.28
C LYS A 34 10.73 -14.82 6.04
N VAL A 35 9.99 -15.47 5.14
CA VAL A 35 10.23 -16.88 4.78
C VAL A 35 11.56 -17.01 4.05
N VAL A 36 11.86 -16.08 3.12
CA VAL A 36 13.15 -16.06 2.41
C VAL A 36 14.29 -15.85 3.40
N ARG A 37 14.17 -14.90 4.32
CA ARG A 37 15.15 -14.65 5.41
C ARG A 37 15.41 -15.92 6.23
N SER A 38 14.35 -16.62 6.64
CA SER A 38 14.48 -17.87 7.41
C SER A 38 15.19 -18.96 6.61
N THR A 39 14.92 -19.03 5.30
CA THR A 39 15.60 -19.95 4.38
C THR A 39 17.09 -19.63 4.28
N LEU A 40 17.45 -18.36 4.11
CA LEU A 40 18.86 -17.93 4.05
C LEU A 40 19.62 -18.27 5.35
N ILE A 41 19.01 -18.04 6.51
CA ILE A 41 19.60 -18.41 7.81
C ILE A 41 19.84 -19.92 7.87
N SER A 42 18.85 -20.73 7.46
CA SER A 42 18.99 -22.19 7.44
C SER A 42 20.09 -22.66 6.49
N GLN A 43 20.26 -21.99 5.34
CA GLN A 43 21.34 -22.27 4.39
C GLN A 43 22.71 -21.89 4.94
N MET A 44 22.81 -20.81 5.73
CA MET A 44 24.06 -20.38 6.36
C MET A 44 24.58 -21.40 7.37
N GLU A 45 23.70 -22.12 8.08
CA GLU A 45 24.09 -23.15 9.06
C GLU A 45 24.88 -24.31 8.43
N ALA A 46 24.68 -24.56 7.12
CA ALA A 46 25.34 -25.62 6.37
C ALA A 46 26.39 -25.11 5.36
N ALA A 47 26.63 -23.79 5.30
CA ALA A 47 27.53 -23.18 4.32
C ALA A 47 28.97 -23.06 4.85
N GLU A 48 29.95 -23.15 3.95
CA GLU A 48 31.37 -22.99 4.27
C GLU A 48 32.06 -22.02 3.30
N GLY A 49 33.11 -21.35 3.78
CA GLY A 49 33.96 -20.49 2.96
C GLY A 49 33.22 -19.32 2.29
N GLU A 50 33.42 -19.15 0.99
CA GLU A 50 32.91 -18.02 0.19
C GLU A 50 31.38 -17.99 0.13
N GLN A 51 30.70 -19.14 0.27
CA GLN A 51 29.25 -19.23 0.27
C GLN A 51 28.62 -18.54 1.49
N VAL A 52 29.32 -18.51 2.63
CA VAL A 52 28.86 -17.82 3.85
C VAL A 52 28.81 -16.31 3.61
N LEU A 53 29.82 -15.75 2.94
CA LEU A 53 29.89 -14.30 2.68
C LEU A 53 28.76 -13.85 1.74
N GLU A 54 28.45 -14.66 0.72
CA GLU A 54 27.36 -14.37 -0.20
C GLU A 54 26.00 -14.45 0.49
N LEU A 55 25.75 -15.48 1.30
CA LEU A 55 24.51 -15.60 2.07
C LEU A 55 24.34 -14.46 3.08
N GLN A 56 25.42 -14.02 3.74
CA GLN A 56 25.40 -12.85 4.61
C GLN A 56 25.03 -11.57 3.87
N ARG A 57 25.52 -11.39 2.64
CA ARG A 57 25.17 -10.24 1.79
C ARG A 57 23.69 -10.24 1.44
N GLN A 58 23.16 -11.40 1.03
CA GLN A 58 21.73 -11.55 0.72
C GLN A 58 20.85 -11.33 1.95
N LEU A 59 21.29 -11.83 3.11
CA LEU A 59 20.56 -11.65 4.37
C LEU A 59 20.44 -10.16 4.74
N ARG A 60 21.52 -9.38 4.59
CA ARG A 60 21.49 -7.93 4.82
C ARG A 60 20.53 -7.21 3.88
N ALA A 61 20.54 -7.55 2.59
CA ALA A 61 19.63 -6.95 1.62
C ALA A 61 18.16 -7.23 1.98
N ILE A 62 17.84 -8.46 2.40
CA ILE A 62 16.49 -8.83 2.85
C ILE A 62 16.12 -8.13 4.15
N ASP A 63 17.05 -7.96 5.10
CA ASP A 63 16.78 -7.24 6.34
C ASP A 63 16.45 -5.77 6.09
N GLU A 64 17.14 -5.12 5.14
CA GLU A 64 16.82 -3.75 4.71
C GLU A 64 15.44 -3.66 4.04
N GLU A 65 15.12 -4.59 3.14
CA GLU A 65 13.81 -4.65 2.49
C GLU A 65 12.68 -4.91 3.50
N LEU A 66 12.87 -5.83 4.43
CA LEU A 66 11.90 -6.12 5.50
C LEU A 66 11.65 -4.91 6.39
N ALA A 67 12.68 -4.12 6.72
CA ALA A 67 12.50 -2.90 7.49
C ALA A 67 11.59 -1.90 6.75
N LEU A 68 11.83 -1.69 5.46
CA LEU A 68 11.02 -0.79 4.63
C LEU A 68 9.57 -1.29 4.49
N LEU A 69 9.39 -2.57 4.15
CA LEU A 69 8.07 -3.18 3.99
C LEU A 69 7.26 -3.15 5.29
N GLY A 70 7.92 -3.38 6.44
CA GLY A 70 7.30 -3.27 7.76
C GLY A 70 6.78 -1.87 8.04
N ILE A 71 7.62 -0.84 7.85
CA ILE A 71 7.24 0.57 8.05
C ILE A 71 6.06 0.96 7.14
N LEU A 72 6.09 0.55 5.86
CA LEU A 72 5.02 0.83 4.90
C LEU A 72 3.71 0.14 5.29
N SER A 73 3.78 -1.15 5.67
CA SER A 73 2.61 -1.92 6.12
C SER A 73 2.00 -1.30 7.38
N ASP A 74 2.80 -0.97 8.39
CA ASP A 74 2.31 -0.37 9.64
C ASP A 74 1.66 1.00 9.40
N SER A 75 2.30 1.85 8.58
CA SER A 75 1.77 3.18 8.24
C SER A 75 0.41 3.08 7.55
N LEU A 76 0.26 2.14 6.62
CA LEU A 76 -1.01 1.92 5.91
C LEU A 76 -2.06 1.26 6.80
N SER A 77 -1.66 0.40 7.74
CA SER A 77 -2.56 -0.15 8.75
C SER A 77 -3.15 0.93 9.66
N ILE A 78 -2.35 1.96 10.00
CA ILE A 78 -2.83 3.13 10.75
C ILE A 78 -3.78 3.96 9.88
N ALA A 79 -3.40 4.25 8.63
CA ALA A 79 -4.23 5.01 7.71
C ALA A 79 -5.58 4.33 7.47
N ASP A 80 -5.58 3.01 7.27
CA ASP A 80 -6.80 2.21 7.09
C ASP A 80 -7.72 2.30 8.30
N ARG A 81 -7.17 2.14 9.51
CA ARG A 81 -7.92 2.28 10.76
C ARG A 81 -8.56 3.66 10.88
N LEU A 82 -7.82 4.73 10.59
CA LEU A 82 -8.33 6.11 10.64
C LEU A 82 -9.48 6.32 9.64
N LEU A 83 -9.33 5.85 8.39
CA LEU A 83 -10.35 5.97 7.36
C LEU A 83 -11.63 5.17 7.67
N HIS A 84 -11.53 4.13 8.51
CA HIS A 84 -12.65 3.34 8.99
C HIS A 84 -13.27 3.87 10.30
N MET A 85 -12.67 4.87 10.96
CA MET A 85 -13.25 5.46 12.17
C MET A 85 -14.59 6.13 11.87
N ARG A 86 -15.57 5.92 12.76
CA ARG A 86 -16.93 6.48 12.62
C ARG A 86 -16.95 8.02 12.63
N SER A 87 -16.04 8.66 13.36
CA SER A 87 -15.90 10.13 13.37
C SER A 87 -15.43 10.63 12.00
N VAL A 88 -14.32 10.08 11.50
CA VAL A 88 -13.75 10.43 10.20
C VAL A 88 -14.76 10.25 9.06
N ARG A 89 -15.46 9.11 9.04
CA ARG A 89 -16.50 8.86 8.01
C ARG A 89 -17.67 9.84 8.11
N ARG A 90 -18.03 10.26 9.32
CA ARG A 90 -19.12 11.23 9.55
C ARG A 90 -18.71 12.63 9.12
N ASP A 91 -17.48 13.04 9.45
CA ASP A 91 -16.98 14.38 9.23
C ASP A 91 -16.64 14.62 7.76
N LEU A 92 -16.07 13.62 7.08
CA LEU A 92 -15.80 13.67 5.64
C LEU A 92 -17.06 13.38 4.80
N GLY A 93 -17.99 12.58 5.34
CA GLY A 93 -19.16 12.10 4.63
C GLY A 93 -18.84 11.07 3.53
N PRO A 94 -19.83 10.26 3.13
CA PRO A 94 -19.66 9.21 2.12
C PRO A 94 -19.37 9.74 0.71
N ASN A 95 -19.61 11.04 0.49
CA ASN A 95 -19.40 11.72 -0.78
C ASN A 95 -18.04 12.43 -0.88
N SER A 96 -17.15 12.29 0.10
CA SER A 96 -15.79 12.82 -0.01
C SER A 96 -14.95 12.03 -1.02
N GLY A 97 -13.92 12.68 -1.59
CA GLY A 97 -12.94 12.03 -2.47
C GLY A 97 -12.23 10.82 -1.83
N ALA A 98 -12.25 10.69 -0.50
CA ALA A 98 -11.71 9.54 0.20
C ALA A 98 -12.47 8.24 -0.11
N TYR A 99 -13.80 8.32 -0.31
CA TYR A 99 -14.68 7.18 -0.50
C TYR A 99 -15.26 7.07 -1.92
N LYS A 100 -15.27 8.17 -2.68
CA LYS A 100 -15.73 8.17 -4.08
C LYS A 100 -14.70 7.47 -4.99
N THR A 101 -15.19 6.58 -5.84
CA THR A 101 -14.47 6.16 -7.04
C THR A 101 -14.68 7.20 -8.13
N HIS A 102 -13.61 7.65 -8.75
CA HIS A 102 -13.70 8.50 -9.95
C HIS A 102 -13.99 7.61 -11.15
N HIS A 103 -15.27 7.37 -11.44
CA HIS A 103 -15.69 6.95 -12.76
C HIS A 103 -15.67 8.18 -13.66
N ASP A 104 -14.99 8.08 -14.80
CA ASP A 104 -14.99 9.13 -15.82
C ASP A 104 -16.42 9.65 -16.03
N GLN A 105 -16.56 10.97 -15.95
CA GLN A 105 -17.82 11.63 -16.30
C GLN A 105 -18.25 11.12 -17.68
N PRO A 106 -19.51 10.69 -17.87
CA PRO A 106 -19.98 10.38 -19.22
C PRO A 106 -19.80 11.64 -20.06
N ALA A 107 -19.12 11.47 -21.20
CA ALA A 107 -18.95 12.51 -22.20
C ALA A 107 -20.28 13.24 -22.38
N GLN A 108 -20.25 14.58 -22.28
CA GLN A 108 -21.39 15.41 -22.65
C GLN A 108 -21.79 15.03 -24.07
N VAL A 109 -22.88 14.27 -24.20
CA VAL A 109 -23.59 14.14 -25.47
C VAL A 109 -24.24 15.50 -25.66
N GLN A 110 -23.59 16.36 -26.46
CA GLN A 110 -24.20 17.59 -26.94
C GLN A 110 -25.45 17.20 -27.74
N ASP A 111 -26.61 17.47 -27.16
CA ASP A 111 -27.85 17.59 -27.92
C ASP A 111 -27.64 18.66 -29.00
N LYS A 112 -27.59 18.23 -30.26
CA LYS A 112 -27.78 19.15 -31.39
C LYS A 112 -29.28 19.39 -31.53
N PRO A 113 -29.75 20.65 -31.53
CA PRO A 113 -31.15 20.93 -31.83
C PRO A 113 -31.41 20.69 -33.32
N ALA A 114 -32.69 20.38 -33.58
CA ALA A 114 -33.31 20.08 -34.86
C ALA A 114 -33.10 21.15 -35.95
#